data_AF-A0A2J8LEV1-F1
#
_entry.id   AF-A0A2J8LEV1-F1
#
_cell.length_a   1.000
_cell.length_b   1.000
_cell.length_c   1.000
_cell.angle_alpha   90.00
_cell.angle_beta   90.00
_cell.angle_gamma   90.00
#
_symmetry.space_group_name_H-M   'P 1'
#
loop_
_entity.id
_entity.type
_entity.pdbx_description
1 polymer ?
#
loop_
_entity_poly.entity_id
_entity_poly.type
_entity_poly.pdbx_seq_one_letter_code
_entity_poly.pdbx_strand_id
1 'polypeptide(L)'
;YQCPAGCLNHKAKIFGTLFYESSSSICRAAIHYGILDDKGGLVDITRNGKVPFFVKSERHGVQSLSKYKPSSSFMVSKVKVQDLDCYTTVAQLCPFEKPATHCPRIHCPAHCKDEPSYWAPVFGTNIYADTSSICKTAVHAGVISNESGGDVDVMPVDKKKTYVGSLRNGVQSESLGTPRDGKAFRIFAVRQ
;
A
#
# COMPACT_ATOMS: atom_id res chain seq x y z
N TYR A 1 -4.58 5.32 2.62
CA TYR A 1 -5.55 5.79 3.64
C TYR A 1 -6.80 6.31 2.95
N GLN A 2 -7.99 6.02 3.48
CA GLN A 2 -9.25 6.53 2.94
C GLN A 2 -9.79 7.67 3.80
N CYS A 3 -10.08 8.78 3.14
CA CYS A 3 -10.62 9.99 3.74
C CYS A 3 -12.09 10.13 3.36
N PRO A 4 -12.99 10.33 4.33
CA PRO A 4 -14.40 10.61 4.03
C PRO A 4 -14.57 12.02 3.42
N ALA A 5 -15.73 12.25 2.84
CA ALA A 5 -16.15 13.59 2.41
C ALA A 5 -16.32 14.55 3.61
N GLY A 6 -16.29 15.86 3.37
CA GLY A 6 -16.52 16.89 4.37
C GLY A 6 -15.32 17.19 5.28
N CYS A 7 -14.11 16.79 4.88
CA CYS A 7 -12.90 17.01 5.67
C CYS A 7 -12.39 18.47 5.62
N LEU A 8 -12.81 19.29 4.65
CA LEU A 8 -12.33 20.66 4.45
C LEU A 8 -12.56 21.53 5.69
N ASN A 9 -13.78 21.48 6.21
CA ASN A 9 -14.26 22.28 7.35
C ASN A 9 -14.04 21.63 8.72
N HIS A 10 -13.40 20.45 8.76
CA HIS A 10 -13.14 19.74 10.00
C HIS A 10 -12.15 20.51 10.90
N LYS A 11 -12.30 20.48 12.23
CA LYS A 11 -11.49 21.29 13.16
C LYS A 11 -10.07 20.76 13.43
N ALA A 12 -9.71 19.60 12.87
CA ALA A 12 -8.42 18.96 13.13
C ALA A 12 -7.26 19.84 12.64
N LYS A 13 -6.20 19.96 13.44
CA LYS A 13 -5.06 20.81 13.09
C LYS A 13 -4.14 20.08 12.11
N ILE A 14 -3.44 20.88 11.29
CA ILE A 14 -2.31 20.41 10.49
C ILE A 14 -1.14 21.38 10.67
N PHE A 15 0.08 20.87 10.67
CA PHE A 15 1.30 21.67 10.82
C PHE A 15 2.23 21.43 9.64
N GLY A 16 2.64 22.48 8.94
CA GLY A 16 3.53 22.40 7.77
C GLY A 16 2.82 22.56 6.42
N THR A 17 3.61 22.42 5.34
CA THR A 17 3.15 22.67 3.95
C THR A 17 3.48 21.53 3.00
N LEU A 18 4.76 21.13 2.94
CA LEU A 18 5.22 19.98 2.15
C LEU A 18 5.40 18.75 3.03
N PHE A 19 6.13 18.95 4.12
CA PHE A 19 6.24 18.00 5.21
C PHE A 19 5.21 18.39 6.28
N TYR A 20 4.36 17.44 6.64
CA TYR A 20 3.38 17.60 7.70
C TYR A 20 3.86 16.91 8.96
N GLU A 21 3.60 17.51 10.11
CA GLU A 21 3.98 16.91 11.38
C GLU A 21 3.09 15.70 11.71
N SER A 22 3.66 14.66 12.33
CA SER A 22 2.99 13.35 12.51
C SER A 22 1.65 13.36 13.27
N SER A 23 1.33 14.40 14.04
CA SER A 23 0.03 14.58 14.70
C SER A 23 -1.02 15.28 13.83
N SER A 24 -0.63 15.76 12.65
CA SER A 24 -1.52 16.43 11.69
C SER A 24 -2.55 15.46 11.13
N SER A 25 -3.77 15.96 10.88
CA SER A 25 -4.79 15.20 10.15
C SER A 25 -4.32 14.89 8.72
N ILE A 26 -4.26 13.59 8.38
CA ILE A 26 -3.88 13.11 7.03
C ILE A 26 -4.83 13.67 5.97
N CYS A 27 -6.14 13.60 6.20
CA CYS A 27 -7.13 14.04 5.21
C CYS A 27 -7.10 15.54 4.97
N ARG A 28 -6.97 16.36 6.02
CA ARG A 28 -6.80 17.80 5.86
C ARG A 28 -5.46 18.17 5.23
N ALA A 29 -4.39 17.45 5.56
CA ALA A 29 -3.09 17.63 4.91
C ALA A 29 -3.16 17.29 3.41
N ALA A 30 -3.91 16.25 3.04
CA ALA A 30 -4.15 15.87 1.64
C ALA A 30 -4.92 16.96 0.87
N ILE A 31 -5.97 17.52 1.46
CA ILE A 31 -6.72 18.65 0.87
C ILE A 31 -5.82 19.88 0.77
N HIS A 32 -5.14 20.26 1.86
CA HIS A 32 -4.20 21.38 1.88
C HIS A 32 -3.13 21.25 0.78
N TYR A 33 -2.57 20.05 0.58
CA TYR A 33 -1.59 19.79 -0.47
C TYR A 33 -2.18 19.79 -1.88
N GLY A 34 -3.50 19.62 -2.03
CA GLY A 34 -4.21 19.55 -3.32
C GLY A 34 -4.30 18.15 -3.91
N ILE A 35 -4.15 17.10 -3.09
CA ILE A 35 -4.32 15.70 -3.52
C ILE A 35 -5.79 15.31 -3.56
N LEU A 36 -6.54 15.76 -2.55
CA LEU A 36 -7.96 15.51 -2.39
C LEU A 36 -8.74 16.84 -2.43
N ASP A 37 -10.03 16.75 -2.77
CA ASP A 37 -11.01 17.81 -2.54
C ASP A 37 -11.93 17.42 -1.36
N ASP A 38 -13.01 18.18 -1.14
CA ASP A 38 -13.94 17.91 -0.03
C ASP A 38 -14.83 16.67 -0.25
N LYS A 39 -14.76 16.01 -1.43
CA LYS A 39 -15.41 14.71 -1.65
C LYS A 39 -14.65 13.58 -0.97
N GLY A 40 -13.42 13.82 -0.54
CA GLY A 40 -12.56 12.82 0.08
C GLY A 40 -11.93 11.89 -0.96
N GLY A 41 -11.57 10.68 -0.53
CA GLY A 41 -10.92 9.68 -1.36
C GLY A 41 -9.64 9.13 -0.76
N LEU A 42 -8.84 8.49 -1.60
CA LEU A 42 -7.65 7.77 -1.17
C LEU A 42 -6.41 8.66 -1.23
N VAL A 43 -5.65 8.66 -0.14
CA VAL A 43 -4.35 9.32 -0.04
C VAL A 43 -3.30 8.35 0.46
N ASP A 44 -2.14 8.42 -0.16
CA ASP A 44 -0.95 7.71 0.27
C ASP A 44 -0.09 8.61 1.17
N ILE A 45 0.60 8.03 2.16
CA ILE A 45 1.51 8.77 3.03
C ILE A 45 2.89 8.13 3.04
N THR A 46 3.90 8.97 2.92
CA THR A 46 5.30 8.57 3.13
C THR A 46 5.78 9.17 4.44
N ARG A 47 6.11 8.31 5.41
CA ARG A 47 6.73 8.76 6.65
C ARG A 47 8.15 9.21 6.37
N ASN A 48 8.46 10.41 6.79
CA ASN A 48 9.79 10.99 6.69
C ASN A 48 10.40 11.09 8.08
N GLY A 49 11.72 11.26 8.11
CA GLY A 49 12.45 11.47 9.36
C GLY A 49 12.02 12.72 10.11
N LYS A 50 12.82 13.08 11.12
CA LYS A 50 12.59 14.29 11.89
C LYS A 50 12.89 15.53 11.04
N VAL A 51 11.99 16.50 11.07
CA VAL A 51 12.17 17.83 10.45
C VAL A 51 12.30 18.85 11.59
N PRO A 52 13.22 19.83 11.50
CA PRO A 52 13.52 20.75 12.61
C PRO A 52 12.38 21.72 12.94
N PHE A 53 11.61 22.15 11.94
CA PHE A 53 10.46 23.03 12.10
C PHE A 53 9.47 22.89 10.94
N PHE A 54 8.24 23.35 11.15
CA PHE A 54 7.15 23.34 10.20
C PHE A 54 6.67 24.77 9.99
N VAL A 55 6.49 25.17 8.73
CA VAL A 55 6.06 26.52 8.36
C VAL A 55 4.57 26.49 7.99
N LYS A 56 3.80 27.45 8.50
CA LYS A 56 2.38 27.61 8.13
C LYS A 56 2.21 28.07 6.70
N SER A 57 1.10 27.67 6.09
CA SER A 57 0.62 28.18 4.81
C SER A 57 -0.90 28.04 4.72
N GLU A 58 -1.49 28.70 3.74
CA GLU A 58 -2.88 28.49 3.36
C GLU A 58 -2.94 27.99 1.92
N ARG A 59 -3.61 26.86 1.71
CA ARG A 59 -3.75 26.23 0.39
C ARG A 59 -5.06 25.49 0.33
N HIS A 60 -5.73 25.55 -0.83
CA HIS A 60 -6.98 24.83 -1.11
C HIS A 60 -8.05 25.00 -0.01
N GLY A 61 -8.18 26.21 0.55
CA GLY A 61 -9.14 26.53 1.61
C GLY A 61 -8.80 25.95 2.99
N VAL A 62 -7.60 25.41 3.19
CA VAL A 62 -7.12 24.90 4.48
C VAL A 62 -5.92 25.74 4.95
N GLN A 63 -5.93 26.14 6.21
CA GLN A 63 -4.77 26.76 6.87
C GLN A 63 -4.00 25.73 7.69
N SER A 64 -2.67 25.73 7.55
CA SER A 64 -1.75 25.00 8.41
C SER A 64 -1.12 25.90 9.46
N LEU A 65 -0.49 25.29 10.46
CA LEU A 65 0.16 25.96 11.58
C LEU A 65 1.67 25.76 11.55
N SER A 66 2.41 26.72 12.13
CA SER A 66 3.85 26.58 12.32
C SER A 66 4.14 25.77 13.58
N LYS A 67 5.25 25.05 13.59
CA LYS A 67 5.80 24.39 14.78
C LYS A 67 7.33 24.48 14.75
N TYR A 68 7.91 25.22 15.69
CA TYR A 68 9.34 25.48 15.76
C TYR A 68 10.07 24.49 16.69
N LYS A 69 9.67 23.23 16.64
CA LYS A 69 10.30 22.14 17.40
C LYS A 69 10.49 20.92 16.50
N PRO A 70 11.64 20.23 16.60
CA PRO A 70 11.86 19.01 15.84
C PRO A 70 10.78 17.96 16.10
N SER A 71 10.18 17.42 15.05
CA SER A 71 9.19 16.35 15.14
C SER A 71 9.25 15.45 13.91
N SER A 72 8.74 14.23 14.04
CA SER A 72 8.59 13.31 12.92
C SER A 72 7.59 13.86 11.90
N SER A 73 7.84 13.60 10.62
CA SER A 73 7.05 14.17 9.54
C SER A 73 6.50 13.11 8.59
N PHE A 74 5.54 13.51 7.76
CA PHE A 74 5.08 12.73 6.63
C PHE A 74 4.79 13.62 5.44
N MET A 75 4.84 13.04 4.25
CA MET A 75 4.33 13.61 3.01
C MET A 75 3.07 12.88 2.60
N VAL A 76 2.25 13.54 1.80
CA VAL A 76 1.05 12.99 1.19
C VAL A 76 1.26 12.90 -0.33
N SER A 77 0.71 11.86 -0.95
CA SER A 77 0.74 11.63 -2.40
C SER A 77 -0.61 11.08 -2.88
N LYS A 78 -0.91 11.27 -4.18
CA LYS A 78 -2.04 10.56 -4.81
C LYS A 78 -1.73 9.06 -4.81
N VAL A 79 -2.72 8.24 -4.45
CA VAL A 79 -2.61 6.80 -4.63
C VAL A 79 -2.57 6.51 -6.12
N LYS A 80 -1.47 5.93 -6.59
CA LYS A 80 -1.39 5.38 -7.94
C LYS A 80 -1.93 3.96 -7.89
N VAL A 81 -2.99 3.71 -8.64
CA VAL A 81 -3.52 2.37 -8.89
C VAL A 81 -2.89 1.88 -10.19
N GLN A 82 -2.37 0.67 -10.17
CA GLN A 82 -1.75 0.02 -11.32
C GLN A 82 -2.50 -1.26 -11.64
N ASP A 83 -3.04 -1.32 -12.86
CA ASP A 83 -3.64 -2.54 -13.40
C ASP A 83 -2.53 -3.56 -13.70
N LEU A 84 -2.71 -4.78 -13.21
CA LEU A 84 -1.78 -5.88 -13.44
C LEU A 84 -2.43 -7.02 -14.22
N ASP A 85 -1.60 -7.87 -14.81
CA ASP A 85 -2.02 -9.19 -15.25
C ASP A 85 -1.93 -10.21 -14.10
N CYS A 86 -2.36 -11.44 -14.36
CA CYS A 86 -2.30 -12.52 -13.39
C CYS A 86 -0.88 -13.09 -13.17
N TYR A 87 0.13 -12.62 -13.89
CA TYR A 87 1.50 -13.18 -13.87
C TYR A 87 2.49 -12.29 -13.12
N THR A 88 2.17 -11.01 -12.97
CA THR A 88 3.04 -10.03 -12.33
C THR A 88 3.36 -10.42 -10.88
N THR A 89 4.64 -10.35 -10.55
CA THR A 89 5.18 -10.71 -9.24
C THR A 89 5.68 -9.48 -8.47
N VAL A 90 5.84 -9.59 -7.16
CA VAL A 90 6.38 -8.49 -6.34
C VAL A 90 7.84 -8.20 -6.68
N ALA A 91 8.62 -9.24 -7.02
CA ALA A 91 10.00 -9.07 -7.45
C ALA A 91 10.15 -8.15 -8.67
N GLN A 92 9.17 -8.15 -9.58
CA GLN A 92 9.14 -7.29 -10.77
C GLN A 92 8.55 -5.91 -10.48
N LEU A 93 7.46 -5.86 -9.71
CA LEU A 93 6.69 -4.63 -9.52
C LEU A 93 7.30 -3.69 -8.48
N CYS A 94 7.64 -4.23 -7.31
CA CYS A 94 8.13 -3.44 -6.19
C CYS A 94 9.06 -4.30 -5.31
N PRO A 95 10.31 -4.52 -5.75
CA PRO A 95 11.26 -5.30 -4.99
C PRO A 95 11.50 -4.69 -3.60
N PHE A 96 11.75 -5.55 -2.62
CA PHE A 96 12.05 -5.11 -1.26
C PHE A 96 13.43 -4.47 -1.19
N GLU A 97 13.47 -3.17 -0.93
CA GLU A 97 14.67 -2.41 -0.63
C GLU A 97 14.57 -1.79 0.77
N LYS A 98 15.72 -1.42 1.35
CA LYS A 98 15.79 -0.70 2.63
C LYS A 98 16.22 0.74 2.37
N PRO A 99 15.50 1.76 2.89
CA PRO A 99 14.28 1.69 3.71
C PRO A 99 13.06 1.19 2.91
N ALA A 100 12.06 0.64 3.60
CA ALA A 100 10.95 -0.11 2.99
C ALA A 100 10.30 0.62 1.79
N THR A 101 10.30 -0.05 0.63
CA THR A 101 9.68 0.42 -0.61
C THR A 101 8.16 0.56 -0.46
N HIS A 102 7.61 1.70 -0.86
CA HIS A 102 6.17 1.88 -0.95
C HIS A 102 5.66 1.37 -2.30
N CYS A 103 4.90 0.28 -2.31
CA CYS A 103 4.31 -0.27 -3.53
C CYS A 103 3.08 0.54 -3.97
N PRO A 104 2.79 0.61 -5.29
CA PRO A 104 1.52 1.13 -5.76
C PRO A 104 0.36 0.27 -5.27
N ARG A 105 -0.85 0.84 -5.29
CA ARG A 105 -2.06 0.04 -5.17
C ARG A 105 -2.23 -0.74 -6.46
N ILE A 106 -2.66 -1.98 -6.35
CA ILE A 106 -2.74 -2.90 -7.48
C ILE A 106 -4.20 -3.20 -7.74
N HIS A 107 -4.61 -3.09 -9.01
CA HIS A 107 -5.90 -3.58 -9.46
C HIS A 107 -5.71 -4.91 -10.18
N CYS A 108 -6.32 -5.96 -9.62
CA CYS A 108 -6.24 -7.31 -10.15
C CYS A 108 -7.47 -7.65 -10.98
N PRO A 109 -7.29 -8.28 -12.17
CA PRO A 109 -8.40 -8.73 -12.98
C PRO A 109 -9.06 -9.96 -12.35
N ALA A 110 -10.25 -10.28 -12.84
CA ALA A 110 -10.94 -11.52 -12.50
C ALA A 110 -10.23 -12.74 -13.11
N HIS A 111 -10.55 -13.92 -12.58
CA HIS A 111 -10.18 -15.24 -13.07
C HIS A 111 -8.70 -15.63 -12.98
N CYS A 112 -7.89 -14.93 -12.18
CA CYS A 112 -6.48 -15.30 -11.97
C CYS A 112 -6.27 -16.65 -11.24
N LYS A 113 -7.31 -17.22 -10.62
CA LYS A 113 -7.25 -18.57 -10.03
C LYS A 113 -7.04 -19.66 -11.08
N ASP A 114 -7.63 -19.46 -12.27
CA ASP A 114 -7.68 -20.47 -13.33
C ASP A 114 -6.34 -20.54 -14.11
N GLU A 115 -5.46 -19.57 -13.88
CA GLU A 115 -4.12 -19.55 -14.47
C GLU A 115 -3.25 -20.71 -13.98
N PRO A 116 -2.53 -21.42 -14.88
CA PRO A 116 -1.62 -22.50 -14.51
C PRO A 116 -0.55 -22.07 -13.50
N SER A 117 -0.24 -22.93 -12.53
CA SER A 117 0.78 -22.65 -11.51
C SER A 117 2.19 -22.42 -12.09
N TYR A 118 2.49 -22.93 -13.28
CA TYR A 118 3.76 -22.67 -13.94
C TYR A 118 3.93 -21.20 -14.39
N TRP A 119 2.84 -20.52 -14.75
CA TRP A 119 2.87 -19.10 -15.14
C TRP A 119 2.50 -18.16 -13.99
N ALA A 120 1.61 -18.59 -13.11
CA ALA A 120 1.20 -17.86 -11.91
C ALA A 120 1.41 -18.74 -10.66
N PRO A 121 2.67 -18.89 -10.20
CA PRO A 121 2.94 -19.69 -9.01
C PRO A 121 2.52 -18.95 -7.74
N VAL A 122 2.21 -19.69 -6.69
CA VAL A 122 1.94 -19.15 -5.34
C VAL A 122 2.73 -19.98 -4.34
N PHE A 123 3.69 -19.36 -3.65
CA PHE A 123 4.54 -20.03 -2.67
C PHE A 123 4.30 -19.49 -1.27
N GLY A 124 3.91 -20.36 -0.35
CA GLY A 124 3.69 -20.03 1.05
C GLY A 124 2.27 -19.59 1.40
N THR A 125 2.09 -19.23 2.66
CA THR A 125 0.81 -18.86 3.27
C THR A 125 1.02 -17.73 4.26
N ASN A 126 0.15 -16.72 4.24
CA ASN A 126 0.23 -15.45 5.01
C ASN A 126 1.41 -14.54 4.62
N ILE A 127 2.60 -15.12 4.44
CA ILE A 127 3.78 -14.48 3.87
C ILE A 127 4.18 -15.34 2.67
N TYR A 128 4.27 -14.70 1.52
CA TYR A 128 4.48 -15.34 0.23
C TYR A 128 5.86 -14.99 -0.32
N ALA A 129 6.48 -15.88 -1.10
CA ALA A 129 7.71 -15.56 -1.80
C ALA A 129 7.44 -14.48 -2.86
N ASP A 130 8.35 -13.52 -3.04
CA ASP A 130 8.19 -12.41 -3.98
C ASP A 130 8.12 -12.81 -5.46
N THR A 131 8.44 -14.06 -5.78
CA THR A 131 8.22 -14.72 -7.07
C THR A 131 6.80 -15.23 -7.28
N SER A 132 5.92 -15.11 -6.29
CA SER A 132 4.51 -15.50 -6.43
C SER A 132 3.72 -14.44 -7.21
N SER A 133 2.74 -14.88 -8.01
CA SER A 133 1.78 -14.00 -8.68
C SER A 133 0.98 -13.20 -7.65
N ILE A 134 0.90 -11.88 -7.81
CA ILE A 134 0.21 -11.00 -6.85
C ILE A 134 -1.29 -11.30 -6.83
N CYS A 135 -1.94 -11.32 -7.98
CA CYS A 135 -3.39 -11.44 -8.08
C CYS A 135 -3.89 -12.83 -7.71
N LYS A 136 -3.17 -13.89 -8.11
CA LYS A 136 -3.52 -15.25 -7.68
C LYS A 136 -3.26 -15.45 -6.18
N THR A 137 -2.21 -14.83 -5.64
CA THR A 137 -1.98 -14.79 -4.18
C THR A 137 -3.09 -14.05 -3.44
N ALA A 138 -3.65 -12.99 -4.03
CA ALA A 138 -4.76 -12.25 -3.43
C ALA A 138 -6.01 -13.14 -3.29
N VAL A 139 -6.35 -13.91 -4.33
CA VAL A 139 -7.42 -14.90 -4.28
C VAL A 139 -7.11 -15.97 -3.23
N HIS A 140 -5.91 -16.55 -3.24
CA HIS A 140 -5.48 -17.52 -2.22
C HIS A 140 -5.64 -16.99 -0.80
N ALA A 141 -5.22 -15.74 -0.55
CA ALA A 141 -5.32 -15.09 0.74
C ALA A 141 -6.75 -14.70 1.14
N GLY A 142 -7.72 -14.78 0.22
CA GLY A 142 -9.10 -14.33 0.43
C GLY A 142 -9.23 -12.82 0.50
N VAL A 143 -8.29 -12.12 -0.13
CA VAL A 143 -8.23 -10.66 -0.16
C VAL A 143 -9.19 -10.08 -1.20
N ILE A 144 -9.36 -10.78 -2.32
CA ILE A 144 -10.31 -10.46 -3.39
C ILE A 144 -11.08 -11.73 -3.81
N SER A 145 -12.24 -11.54 -4.44
CA SER A 145 -12.96 -12.61 -5.14
C SER A 145 -12.30 -12.89 -6.48
N ASN A 146 -12.28 -14.17 -6.90
CA ASN A 146 -11.76 -14.53 -8.21
C ASN A 146 -12.67 -14.00 -9.33
N GLU A 147 -13.97 -13.94 -9.09
CA GLU A 147 -14.99 -13.60 -10.08
C GLU A 147 -14.99 -12.11 -10.41
N SER A 148 -14.71 -11.24 -9.43
CA SER A 148 -14.68 -9.79 -9.64
C SER A 148 -13.27 -9.21 -9.79
N GLY A 149 -12.24 -9.93 -9.32
CA GLY A 149 -10.94 -9.31 -9.05
C GLY A 149 -11.06 -8.22 -7.98
N GLY A 150 -10.19 -7.21 -8.05
CA GLY A 150 -10.28 -6.01 -7.21
C GLY A 150 -8.94 -5.44 -6.77
N ASP A 151 -9.02 -4.43 -5.91
CA ASP A 151 -7.84 -3.71 -5.43
C ASP A 151 -7.15 -4.41 -4.26
N VAL A 152 -5.82 -4.46 -4.32
CA VAL A 152 -4.97 -5.05 -3.29
C VAL A 152 -3.80 -4.15 -2.95
N ASP A 153 -3.42 -4.15 -1.67
CA ASP A 153 -2.20 -3.52 -1.20
C ASP A 153 -1.18 -4.61 -0.86
N VAL A 154 0.08 -4.41 -1.27
CA VAL A 154 1.19 -5.33 -1.00
C VAL A 154 2.28 -4.64 -0.19
N MET A 155 2.88 -5.40 0.74
CA MET A 155 4.01 -4.95 1.54
C MET A 155 5.18 -5.91 1.33
N PRO A 156 6.24 -5.50 0.61
CA PRO A 156 7.46 -6.27 0.50
C PRO A 156 8.13 -6.39 1.87
N VAL A 157 8.61 -7.58 2.19
CA VAL A 157 9.30 -7.90 3.45
C VAL A 157 10.51 -8.77 3.16
N ASP A 158 11.40 -8.92 4.15
CA ASP A 158 12.55 -9.80 3.99
C ASP A 158 12.13 -11.27 3.94
N LYS A 159 12.98 -12.12 3.32
CA LYS A 159 12.66 -13.52 3.07
C LYS A 159 12.48 -14.33 4.36
N LYS A 160 11.62 -15.36 4.29
CA LYS A 160 11.54 -16.41 5.32
C LYS A 160 12.53 -17.53 5.02
N LYS A 161 12.91 -18.26 6.08
CA LYS A 161 13.68 -19.52 5.95
C LYS A 161 12.86 -20.60 5.24
N THR A 162 11.57 -20.68 5.51
CA THR A 162 10.68 -21.67 4.89
C THR A 162 9.29 -21.07 4.65
N TYR A 163 8.68 -21.50 3.56
CA TYR A 163 7.31 -21.19 3.17
C TYR A 163 6.50 -22.49 3.18
N VAL A 164 5.36 -22.47 3.86
CA VAL A 164 4.46 -23.61 3.95
C VAL A 164 3.27 -23.35 3.02
N GLY A 165 3.09 -24.23 2.05
CA GLY A 165 1.95 -24.21 1.13
C GLY A 165 0.66 -24.68 1.82
N SER A 166 -0.47 -24.23 1.30
CA SER A 166 -1.81 -24.63 1.75
C SER A 166 -2.84 -24.49 0.62
N LEU A 167 -3.99 -25.14 0.77
CA LEU A 167 -5.14 -24.93 -0.11
C LEU A 167 -6.07 -23.90 0.56
N ARG A 168 -6.25 -22.73 -0.05
CA ARG A 168 -7.17 -21.69 0.42
C ARG A 168 -7.92 -21.05 -0.73
N ASN A 169 -9.21 -20.82 -0.55
CA ASN A 169 -10.09 -20.20 -1.54
C ASN A 169 -10.01 -20.87 -2.93
N GLY A 170 -9.76 -22.18 -2.95
CA GLY A 170 -9.60 -22.98 -4.15
C GLY A 170 -8.29 -22.77 -4.92
N VAL A 171 -7.33 -22.02 -4.37
CA VAL A 171 -5.96 -21.91 -4.90
C VAL A 171 -5.04 -22.77 -4.05
N GLN A 172 -4.22 -23.61 -4.69
CA GLN A 172 -3.15 -24.36 -4.02
C GLN A 172 -1.88 -23.51 -4.04
N SER A 173 -1.31 -23.25 -2.87
CA SER A 173 0.05 -22.72 -2.74
C SER A 173 1.04 -23.84 -2.43
N GLU A 174 2.27 -23.67 -2.92
CA GLU A 174 3.34 -24.65 -2.78
C GLU A 174 4.28 -24.28 -1.62
N SER A 175 4.92 -25.30 -1.05
CA SER A 175 5.96 -25.11 -0.05
C SER A 175 7.28 -24.82 -0.73
N LEU A 176 8.05 -23.87 -0.19
CA LEU A 176 9.35 -23.48 -0.72
C LEU A 176 10.36 -23.46 0.44
N GLY A 177 11.49 -24.15 0.25
CA GLY A 177 12.64 -24.08 1.15
C GLY A 177 13.30 -22.70 1.11
N THR A 178 14.42 -22.51 1.83
CA THR A 178 15.10 -21.21 1.86
C THR A 178 15.45 -20.76 0.43
N PRO A 179 14.87 -19.67 -0.10
CA PRO A 179 15.25 -19.16 -1.41
C PRO A 179 16.71 -18.71 -1.35
N ARG A 180 17.52 -19.15 -2.31
CA ARG A 180 18.91 -18.69 -2.48
C ARG A 180 18.89 -17.17 -2.62
N ASP A 181 18.05 -16.71 -3.53
CA ASP A 181 17.74 -15.31 -3.82
C ASP A 181 16.22 -15.09 -3.79
N GLY A 182 15.79 -13.85 -3.57
CA GLY A 182 14.39 -13.48 -3.43
C GLY A 182 14.02 -13.00 -2.03
N LYS A 183 12.91 -12.30 -1.96
CA LYS A 183 12.32 -11.65 -0.79
C LYS A 183 10.96 -12.28 -0.51
N ALA A 184 10.13 -11.56 0.21
CA ALA A 184 8.78 -11.99 0.50
C ALA A 184 7.84 -10.81 0.41
N PHE A 185 6.55 -11.09 0.48
CA PHE A 185 5.54 -10.06 0.65
C PHE A 185 4.37 -10.54 1.49
N ARG A 186 3.63 -9.55 1.98
CA ARG A 186 2.30 -9.71 2.57
C ARG A 186 1.30 -8.98 1.68
N ILE A 187 0.10 -9.54 1.56
CA ILE A 187 -0.99 -8.99 0.76
C ILE A 187 -2.17 -8.65 1.67
N PHE A 188 -2.85 -7.54 1.38
CA PHE A 188 -3.90 -6.99 2.24
C PHE A 188 -5.09 -6.54 1.41
N ALA A 189 -6.28 -6.71 2.00
CA ALA A 189 -7.51 -6.15 1.47
C ALA A 189 -7.53 -4.64 1.66
N VAL A 190 -7.93 -3.95 0.60
CA VAL A 190 -8.27 -2.54 0.65
C VAL A 190 -9.61 -2.41 1.36
N ARG A 191 -9.60 -1.85 2.57
CA ARG A 191 -10.85 -1.47 3.25
C ARG A 191 -11.43 -0.25 2.53
N GLN A 192 -12.65 -0.40 2.02
CA GLN A 192 -13.52 0.68 1.53
C GLN A 192 -14.29 1.35 2.67
#